data_AF-G5J846-F1
#
_entry.id   AF-G5J846-F1
#
_cell.length_a   1.000
_cell.length_b   1.000
_cell.length_c   1.000
_cell.angle_alpha   90.00
_cell.angle_beta   90.00
_cell.angle_gamma   90.00
#
_symmetry.space_group_name_H-M   'P 1'
#
loop_
_entity.id
_entity.type
_entity.pdbx_description
1 polymer ?
#
loop_
_entity_poly.entity_id
_entity_poly.type
_entity_poly.pdbx_seq_one_letter_code
_entity_poly.pdbx_strand_id
1 'polypeptide(L)'
;MILRDDRDYQILFLGSFLGLGMITRDWSLKPELIIVAIISCLLTQLLLTSWVYFIKQKNKISFNLFLNNPLFMGSWRSSLITALGLCLLLRANHETTMILAGSLAIASKFMFRVSQKHFF
;
A
#
# COMPACT_ATOMS: atom_id res chain seq x y z
N MET A 1 -17.91 -13.37 -7.22
CA MET A 1 -16.79 -14.34 -7.09
C MET A 1 -15.61 -13.60 -6.49
N ILE A 2 -15.36 -13.80 -5.20
CA ILE A 2 -14.46 -12.97 -4.36
C ILE A 2 -12.95 -13.30 -4.55
N LEU A 3 -12.64 -14.26 -5.45
CA LEU A 3 -11.31 -14.87 -5.64
C LEU A 3 -10.89 -14.88 -7.13
N ARG A 4 -11.07 -13.76 -7.84
CA ARG A 4 -10.77 -13.70 -9.29
C ARG A 4 -9.42 -13.05 -9.61
N ASP A 5 -8.79 -12.39 -8.64
CA ASP A 5 -7.58 -11.59 -8.79
C ASP A 5 -6.48 -12.18 -7.89
N ASP A 6 -5.27 -12.37 -8.42
CA ASP A 6 -4.12 -12.96 -7.70
C ASP A 6 -3.81 -12.19 -6.40
N ARG A 7 -4.14 -10.89 -6.38
CA ARG A 7 -3.97 -9.99 -5.24
C ARG A 7 -4.81 -10.37 -4.03
N ASP A 8 -6.01 -10.92 -4.24
CA ASP A 8 -6.90 -11.29 -3.13
C ASP A 8 -6.32 -12.48 -2.35
N TYR A 9 -5.70 -13.44 -3.05
CA TYR A 9 -4.94 -14.53 -2.42
C TYR A 9 -3.72 -14.00 -1.67
N GLN A 10 -2.98 -13.06 -2.24
CA GLN A 10 -1.80 -12.48 -1.59
C GLN A 10 -2.17 -11.78 -0.28
N ILE A 11 -3.26 -11.01 -0.26
CA ILE A 11 -3.76 -10.37 0.97
C ILE A 11 -4.17 -11.43 2.00
N LEU A 12 -4.88 -12.47 1.58
CA LEU A 12 -5.29 -13.57 2.45
C LEU A 12 -4.09 -14.29 3.10
N PHE A 13 -3.08 -14.65 2.30
CA PHE A 13 -1.89 -15.33 2.81
C PHE A 13 -1.06 -14.42 3.72
N LEU A 14 -0.82 -13.17 3.34
CA LEU A 14 -0.08 -12.21 4.18
C LEU A 14 -0.82 -11.95 5.50
N GLY A 15 -2.14 -11.76 5.45
CA GLY A 15 -2.96 -11.59 6.65
C GLY A 15 -2.95 -12.82 7.55
N SER A 16 -3.06 -14.02 6.97
CA SER A 16 -2.97 -15.27 7.70
C SER A 16 -1.60 -15.46 8.35
N PHE A 17 -0.50 -15.21 7.63
CA PHE A 17 0.85 -15.27 8.19
C PHE A 17 1.06 -14.26 9.31
N LEU A 18 0.52 -13.06 9.16
CA LEU A 18 0.61 -12.03 10.19
C LEU A 18 -0.16 -12.46 11.44
N GLY A 19 -1.39 -12.96 11.29
CA GLY A 19 -2.18 -13.49 12.40
C GLY A 19 -1.52 -14.68 13.08
N LEU A 20 -1.01 -15.65 12.33
CA LEU A 20 -0.27 -16.78 12.87
C LEU A 20 1.01 -16.33 13.60
N GLY A 21 1.73 -15.35 13.06
CA GLY A 21 2.91 -14.76 13.70
C GLY A 21 2.58 -14.09 15.03
N MET A 22 1.44 -13.40 15.12
CA MET A 22 0.94 -12.81 16.37
C MET A 22 0.53 -13.86 17.40
N ILE A 23 -0.17 -14.93 16.97
CA ILE A 23 -0.72 -15.96 17.87
C ILE A 23 0.36 -16.92 18.38
N THR A 24 1.32 -17.31 17.53
CA THR A 24 2.24 -18.41 17.84
C THR A 24 3.63 -17.96 18.28
N ARG A 25 4.04 -16.73 17.92
CA ARG A 25 5.46 -16.31 18.00
C ARG A 25 5.73 -15.20 19.00
N ASP A 26 4.76 -14.87 19.88
CA ASP A 26 4.80 -13.70 20.78
C ASP A 26 5.42 -12.49 20.09
N TRP A 27 5.01 -12.24 18.84
CA TRP A 27 5.51 -11.10 18.11
C TRP A 27 5.05 -9.87 18.88
N SER A 28 5.98 -9.19 19.54
CA SER A 28 5.83 -7.85 20.15
C SER A 28 5.53 -6.77 19.09
N LEU A 29 4.90 -7.13 17.98
CA LEU A 29 4.31 -6.24 17.02
C LEU A 29 3.05 -5.67 17.68
N LYS A 30 3.19 -4.43 18.15
CA LYS A 30 2.06 -3.65 18.63
C LYS A 30 1.04 -3.53 17.49
N PRO A 31 -0.24 -3.85 17.72
CA PRO A 31 -1.30 -3.62 16.72
C PRO A 31 -1.32 -2.18 16.18
N GLU A 32 -0.88 -1.23 17.00
CA GLU A 32 -0.65 0.16 16.65
C GLU A 32 0.25 0.32 15.42
N LEU A 33 1.36 -0.42 15.33
CA LEU A 33 2.28 -0.34 14.20
C LEU A 33 1.66 -0.83 12.90
N ILE A 34 0.77 -1.83 12.97
CA ILE A 34 0.06 -2.36 11.79
C ILE A 34 -0.91 -1.31 11.27
N ILE A 35 -1.68 -0.69 12.16
CA ILE A 35 -2.63 0.37 11.80
C ILE A 35 -1.88 1.56 11.22
N VAL A 36 -0.77 1.98 11.84
CA VAL A 36 0.07 3.08 11.37
C VAL A 36 0.69 2.76 10.00
N ALA A 37 1.15 1.53 9.77
CA ALA A 37 1.66 1.09 8.47
C ALA A 37 0.58 1.15 7.39
N ILE A 38 -0.64 0.66 7.67
CA ILE A 38 -1.75 0.69 6.73
C ILE A 38 -2.16 2.14 6.41
N ILE A 39 -2.32 2.99 7.43
CA ILE A 39 -2.71 4.39 7.26
C ILE A 39 -1.65 5.15 6.46
N SER A 40 -0.38 5.05 6.84
CA SER A 40 0.72 5.72 6.13
C SER A 40 0.82 5.26 4.68
N CYS A 41 0.68 3.96 4.43
CA CYS A 41 0.66 3.40 3.08
C CYS A 41 -0.53 3.91 2.26
N LEU A 42 -1.74 3.93 2.82
CA LEU A 42 -2.92 4.43 2.12
C LEU A 42 -2.79 5.93 1.84
N LEU A 43 -2.38 6.72 2.83
CA LEU A 43 -2.26 8.18 2.70
C LEU A 43 -1.26 8.55 1.60
N THR A 44 -0.10 7.89 1.59
CA THR A 44 0.96 8.13 0.58
C THR A 44 0.53 7.69 -0.81
N GLN A 45 -0.18 6.56 -0.92
CA GLN A 45 -0.79 6.10 -2.18
C GLN A 45 -1.78 7.12 -2.73
N LEU A 46 -2.65 7.68 -1.88
CA LEU A 46 -3.65 8.67 -2.26
C LEU A 46 -2.98 9.96 -2.74
N LEU A 47 -2.00 10.47 -1.99
CA LEU A 47 -1.26 11.69 -2.32
C LEU A 47 -0.53 11.55 -3.66
N LEU A 48 0.23 10.47 -3.85
CA LEU A 48 0.99 10.25 -5.08
C LEU A 48 0.10 9.99 -6.29
N THR A 49 -1.00 9.26 -6.13
CA THR A 49 -1.95 9.03 -7.24
C THR A 49 -2.63 10.34 -7.65
N SER A 50 -3.03 11.16 -6.67
CA SER A 50 -3.61 12.49 -6.91
C SER A 50 -2.60 13.41 -7.59
N TRP A 51 -1.34 13.40 -7.14
CA TRP A 51 -0.26 14.20 -7.70
C TRP A 51 0.03 13.82 -9.15
N VAL A 52 0.18 12.52 -9.45
CA VAL A 52 0.41 12.03 -10.82
C VAL A 52 -0.75 12.36 -11.73
N TYR A 53 -1.99 12.21 -11.23
CA TYR A 53 -3.17 12.62 -11.97
C TYR A 53 -3.15 14.12 -12.27
N PHE A 54 -2.83 14.97 -11.28
CA PHE A 54 -2.74 16.41 -11.45
C PHE A 54 -1.70 16.83 -12.50
N ILE A 55 -0.52 16.20 -12.50
CA ILE A 55 0.52 16.45 -13.52
C ILE A 55 0.04 16.04 -14.91
N LYS A 56 -0.60 14.87 -15.03
CA LYS A 56 -1.04 14.31 -16.32
C LYS A 56 -2.28 15.01 -16.88
N GLN A 57 -3.13 15.54 -16.00
CA GLN A 57 -4.43 16.11 -16.30
C GLN A 57 -4.36 17.65 -16.45
N LYS A 58 -3.54 18.16 -17.37
CA LYS A 58 -3.44 19.59 -17.65
C LYS A 58 -4.60 20.17 -18.49
N ASN A 59 -5.61 19.36 -18.89
CA ASN A 59 -6.59 19.81 -19.90
C ASN A 59 -8.07 19.38 -19.75
N LYS A 60 -8.53 18.82 -18.61
CA LYS A 60 -9.98 18.67 -18.32
C LYS A 60 -10.20 18.27 -16.87
N ILE A 61 -10.69 19.19 -16.05
CA ILE A 61 -11.06 18.97 -14.64
C ILE A 61 -12.43 18.31 -14.61
N SER A 62 -12.48 17.04 -14.20
CA SER A 62 -13.71 16.34 -13.87
C SER A 62 -13.47 15.47 -12.65
N PHE A 63 -13.82 16.01 -11.48
CA PHE A 63 -13.61 15.40 -10.16
C PHE A 63 -14.35 14.06 -10.02
N ASN A 64 -15.51 13.90 -10.68
CA ASN A 64 -16.29 12.65 -10.67
C ASN A 64 -15.58 11.47 -11.35
N LEU A 65 -14.60 11.71 -12.23
CA LEU A 65 -13.83 10.63 -12.84
C LEU A 65 -12.78 10.06 -11.88
N PHE A 66 -12.38 10.82 -10.84
CA PHE A 66 -11.32 10.43 -9.92
C PHE A 66 -11.68 9.19 -9.07
N LEU A 67 -12.90 9.15 -8.51
CA LEU A 67 -13.37 8.00 -7.72
C LEU A 67 -13.64 6.75 -8.56
N ASN A 68 -14.11 6.92 -9.80
CA ASN A 68 -14.47 5.80 -10.68
C ASN A 68 -13.33 5.31 -11.57
N ASN A 69 -12.13 5.86 -11.45
CA ASN A 69 -11.00 5.42 -12.24
C ASN A 69 -10.56 4.00 -11.80
N PRO A 70 -10.48 3.03 -12.73
CA PRO A 70 -10.02 1.67 -12.41
C PRO A 70 -8.59 1.64 -11.86
N LEU A 71 -7.80 2.68 -12.13
CA LEU A 71 -6.47 2.89 -11.55
C LEU A 71 -6.51 3.09 -10.03
N PHE A 72 -7.53 3.77 -9.51
CA PHE A 72 -7.72 4.01 -8.08
C PHE A 72 -8.28 2.76 -7.40
N MET A 73 -9.26 2.11 -8.05
CA MET A 73 -9.83 0.85 -7.60
C MET A 73 -8.82 -0.32 -7.61
N GLY A 74 -7.72 -0.22 -8.35
CA GLY A 74 -6.61 -1.16 -8.28
C GLY A 74 -5.53 -0.79 -7.25
N SER A 75 -5.50 0.46 -6.78
CA SER A 75 -4.39 0.99 -5.97
C SER A 75 -4.49 0.59 -4.49
N TRP A 76 -5.71 0.53 -3.94
CA TRP A 76 -5.97 0.18 -2.54
C TRP A 76 -5.49 -1.24 -2.18
N ARG A 77 -5.78 -2.25 -3.01
CA ARG A 77 -5.28 -3.63 -2.83
C ARG A 77 -3.76 -3.67 -2.78
N SER A 78 -3.10 -2.94 -3.68
CA SER A 78 -1.64 -2.90 -3.71
C SER A 78 -1.06 -2.24 -2.46
N SER A 79 -1.67 -1.18 -1.95
CA SER A 79 -1.24 -0.49 -0.73
C SER A 79 -1.39 -1.39 0.50
N LEU A 80 -2.48 -2.15 0.57
CA LEU A 80 -2.70 -3.16 1.61
C LEU A 80 -1.65 -4.27 1.59
N ILE A 81 -1.34 -4.82 0.41
CA ILE A 81 -0.29 -5.83 0.26
C ILE A 81 1.06 -5.30 0.76
N THR A 82 1.43 -4.06 0.38
CA THR A 82 2.69 -3.45 0.84
C THR A 82 2.69 -3.20 2.35
N ALA A 83 1.58 -2.73 2.92
CA ALA A 83 1.48 -2.50 4.36
C ALA A 83 1.59 -3.82 5.15
N LEU A 84 0.88 -4.87 4.73
CA LEU A 84 0.94 -6.19 5.34
C LEU A 84 2.34 -6.83 5.20
N GLY A 85 2.95 -6.72 4.01
CA GLY A 85 4.32 -7.18 3.78
C GLY A 85 5.35 -6.46 4.65
N LEU A 86 5.24 -5.13 4.78
CA LEU A 86 6.08 -4.33 5.68
C LEU A 86 5.93 -4.77 7.14
N CYS A 87 4.72 -5.05 7.61
CA CYS A 87 4.50 -5.52 8.97
C CYS A 87 5.14 -6.88 9.25
N LEU A 88 5.27 -7.75 8.23
CA LEU A 88 5.94 -9.04 8.36
C LEU A 88 7.47 -8.94 8.30
N LEU A 89 8.00 -8.08 7.44
CA LEU A 89 9.45 -7.97 7.18
C LEU A 89 10.16 -7.00 8.13
N LEU A 90 9.52 -5.87 8.44
CA LEU A 90 10.13 -4.80 9.21
C LEU A 90 9.83 -4.98 10.70
N ARG A 91 10.80 -5.52 11.44
CA ARG A 91 10.77 -5.51 12.91
C ARG A 91 11.20 -4.13 13.42
N ALA A 92 10.32 -3.15 13.29
CA ALA A 92 10.50 -1.81 13.83
C ALA A 92 9.85 -1.70 15.21
N ASN A 93 10.55 -1.07 16.16
CA ASN A 93 10.00 -0.79 17.49
C ASN A 93 9.35 0.60 17.59
N HIS A 94 9.51 1.46 16.57
CA HIS A 94 9.07 2.86 16.60
C HIS A 94 8.15 3.20 15.43
N GLU A 95 7.05 3.89 15.73
CA GLU A 95 5.99 4.21 14.77
C GLU A 95 6.48 5.08 13.61
N THR A 96 7.33 6.07 13.90
CA THR A 96 7.86 6.98 12.85
C THR A 96 8.67 6.24 11.80
N THR A 97 9.44 5.22 12.21
CA THR A 97 10.23 4.41 11.26
C THR A 97 9.33 3.59 10.35
N MET A 98 8.20 3.10 10.87
CA MET A 98 7.21 2.37 10.08
C MET A 98 6.50 3.30 9.08
N ILE A 99 6.16 4.53 9.49
CA ILE A 99 5.57 5.55 8.60
C ILE A 99 6.52 5.89 7.45
N LEU A 100 7.79 6.14 7.76
CA LEU A 100 8.81 6.45 6.75
C LEU A 100 9.07 5.26 5.82
N ALA A 101 9.12 4.04 6.35
CA ALA A 101 9.28 2.84 5.53
C ALA A 101 8.08 2.64 4.58
N GLY A 102 6.85 2.82 5.08
CA GLY A 102 5.63 2.75 4.26
C GLY A 102 5.61 3.81 3.16
N SER A 103 5.95 5.06 3.50
CA SER A 103 5.98 6.15 2.53
C SER A 103 7.07 5.95 1.47
N LEU A 104 8.27 5.52 1.85
CA LEU A 104 9.35 5.21 0.90
C LEU A 104 9.00 4.03 0.00
N ALA A 105 8.40 2.96 0.55
CA ALA A 105 8.03 1.79 -0.23
C ALA A 105 7.04 2.13 -1.34
N ILE A 106 6.04 2.96 -1.02
CA ILE A 106 5.06 3.39 -2.01
C ILE A 106 5.64 4.46 -2.94
N ALA A 107 6.40 5.41 -2.42
CA ALA A 107 7.10 6.41 -3.23
C ALA A 107 8.02 5.75 -4.26
N SER A 108 8.74 4.68 -3.89
CA SER A 108 9.57 3.88 -4.79
C SER A 108 8.77 3.36 -5.98
N LYS A 109 7.58 2.77 -5.76
CA LYS A 109 6.70 2.30 -6.85
C LYS A 109 6.24 3.40 -7.81
N PHE A 110 6.18 4.65 -7.36
CA PHE A 110 5.79 5.80 -8.19
C PHE A 110 6.99 6.49 -8.84
N MET A 111 8.10 6.66 -8.12
CA MET A 111 9.33 7.26 -8.63
C MET A 111 10.01 6.38 -9.67
N PHE A 112 10.01 5.05 -9.47
CA PHE A 112 10.56 4.10 -10.45
C PHE A 112 9.56 3.73 -11.56
N ARG A 113 8.45 4.47 -11.71
CA ARG A 113 7.67 4.48 -12.95
C ARG A 113 8.22 5.51 -13.92
N VAL A 114 9.39 5.23 -14.48
CA VAL A 114 9.85 5.93 -15.68
C VAL A 114 9.22 5.24 -16.89
N SER A 115 8.18 5.88 -17.44
CA SER A 115 7.76 5.64 -18.83
C SER A 115 7.38 4.19 -19.20
N GLN A 116 6.28 3.68 -18.65
CA GLN A 116 5.61 2.43 -19.10
C GLN A 116 6.41 1.12 -19.01
N LYS A 117 7.58 1.08 -18.37
CA LYS A 117 8.27 -0.17 -18.04
C LYS A 117 8.69 -0.20 -16.58
N HIS A 118 8.39 -1.31 -15.92
CA HIS A 118 8.84 -1.60 -14.57
C HIS A 118 10.34 -1.88 -14.62
N PHE A 119 11.16 -0.97 -14.09
CA PHE A 119 12.54 -1.30 -13.78
C PHE A 119 12.56 -2.03 -12.44
N PHE A 120 12.33 -3.35 -12.57
CA PHE A 120 12.36 -4.41 -11.55
C PHE A 120 11.33 -4.35 -10.41
#